data_AF-A0A4Z1IRV8-F1
#
_entry.id   AF-A0A4Z1IRV8-F1
#
_cell.length_a   1.000
_cell.length_b   1.000
_cell.length_c   1.000
_cell.angle_alpha   90.00
_cell.angle_beta   90.00
_cell.angle_gamma   90.00
#
_symmetry.space_group_name_H-M   'P 1'
#
loop_
_entity.id
_entity.type
_entity.pdbx_description
1 polymer ?
#
loop_
_entity_poly.entity_id
_entity_poly.type
_entity_poly.pdbx_seq_one_letter_code
_entity_poly.pdbx_strand_id
1 'polypeptide(L)'
;MDGDPAVENELDSFSRTLPLPYRVALIIVLGVWAWGANLHYLSIVKINVPSLIQYPQRASPRTDPPHHLSAYRLATYLTIPLVLSILLFWALSHRDPALVIYYDFLPITYICLLFLAFLVPLRRASYSGRLHFLSALKRVSIGGLALPNEGKFGDVLLADVLTSYAKIIADLFVSFCMFFTPSGSATSRPDRGCGGQYLVPIMIAIPSLIRFRQCIIEYLRVKNSRSSTSGWGGQHLANALKYSTAFPVIIFSAMQRNLSVNETSINITTTTLYRFWLLSVLINSLYSFYWDVTKDWDLTLLTPSSKNTASYPLRPRLYLPTQELYYIAILFDFLLRFTWSLKLSPHLDHFADFESGIFLLEVLEVARRWMWIFLRVETEWGREKEKGNANGLLGGPGVDDVLLGDYRDEDDYSD
;
A
#
# COMPACT_ATOMS: atom_id res chain seq x y z
N MET A 1 40.31 12.54 -8.98
CA MET A 1 40.23 13.97 -8.62
C MET A 1 38.88 14.07 -7.94
N ASP A 2 38.87 13.76 -6.65
CA ASP A 2 37.65 13.57 -5.86
C ASP A 2 37.70 14.58 -4.70
N GLY A 3 36.61 15.29 -4.47
CA GLY A 3 36.45 16.13 -3.28
C GLY A 3 36.49 17.65 -3.52
N ASP A 4 35.75 18.16 -4.51
CA ASP A 4 35.31 19.56 -4.47
C ASP A 4 33.88 19.64 -3.90
N PRO A 5 33.68 20.14 -2.66
CA PRO A 5 32.35 20.25 -2.04
C PRO A 5 31.42 21.21 -2.78
N ALA A 6 31.92 21.97 -3.77
CA ALA A 6 31.09 22.81 -4.63
C ALA A 6 30.22 22.01 -5.62
N VAL A 7 30.56 20.74 -5.92
CA VAL A 7 29.82 19.91 -6.89
C VAL A 7 28.64 19.16 -6.26
N GLU A 8 28.59 19.03 -4.93
CA GLU A 8 27.53 18.28 -4.21
C GLU A 8 26.19 19.04 -4.06
N ASN A 9 26.15 20.33 -4.39
CA ASN A 9 24.96 21.19 -4.24
C ASN A 9 24.08 21.26 -5.49
N GLU A 10 24.44 20.57 -6.56
CA GLU A 10 23.63 20.58 -7.78
C GLU A 10 22.45 19.60 -7.69
N LEU A 11 21.25 20.09 -8.05
CA LEU A 11 20.07 19.23 -8.24
C LEU A 11 20.41 18.12 -9.23
N ASP A 12 20.09 16.86 -8.91
CA ASP A 12 20.35 15.75 -9.82
C ASP A 12 19.48 15.84 -11.09
N SER A 13 19.93 15.19 -12.16
CA SER A 13 19.28 15.22 -13.48
C SER A 13 17.80 14.79 -13.44
N PHE A 14 17.46 13.84 -12.56
CA PHE A 14 16.11 13.34 -12.40
C PHE A 14 15.23 14.33 -11.64
N SER A 15 15.73 14.96 -10.57
CA SER A 15 15.01 16.03 -9.84
C SER A 15 14.78 17.29 -10.67
N ARG A 16 15.71 17.65 -11.57
CA ARG A 16 15.49 18.74 -12.55
C ARG A 16 14.37 18.43 -13.54
N THR A 17 14.15 17.15 -13.85
CA THR A 17 13.15 16.72 -14.84
C THR A 17 11.81 16.45 -14.18
N LEU A 18 11.81 15.76 -13.03
CA LEU A 18 10.62 15.32 -12.34
C LEU A 18 10.86 15.51 -10.83
N PRO A 19 10.63 16.71 -10.28
CA PRO A 19 10.80 16.97 -8.85
C PRO A 19 9.81 16.17 -8.00
N LEU A 20 10.13 16.05 -6.70
CA LEU A 20 9.43 15.17 -5.76
C LEU A 20 7.89 15.27 -5.78
N PRO A 21 7.26 16.46 -5.80
CA PRO A 21 5.80 16.49 -5.72
C PRO A 21 5.13 15.96 -6.99
N TYR A 22 5.77 16.08 -8.17
CA TYR A 22 5.26 15.42 -9.39
C TYR A 22 5.40 13.90 -9.35
N ARG A 23 6.46 13.38 -8.71
CA ARG A 23 6.62 11.93 -8.50
C ARG A 23 5.48 11.37 -7.65
N VAL A 24 5.20 12.04 -6.52
CA VAL A 24 4.10 11.71 -5.61
C VAL A 24 2.75 11.75 -6.37
N ALA A 25 2.51 12.83 -7.12
CA ALA A 25 1.30 12.97 -7.94
C ALA A 25 1.13 11.82 -8.95
N LEU A 26 2.18 11.48 -9.69
CA LEU A 26 2.16 10.41 -10.69
C LEU A 26 1.80 9.07 -10.05
N ILE A 27 2.40 8.74 -8.90
CA ILE A 27 2.13 7.47 -8.22
C ILE A 27 0.69 7.42 -7.71
N ILE A 28 0.17 8.51 -7.14
CA ILE A 28 -1.23 8.57 -6.69
C ILE A 28 -2.20 8.37 -7.87
N VAL A 29 -1.96 9.05 -9.01
CA VAL A 29 -2.80 8.90 -10.21
C VAL A 29 -2.68 7.49 -10.81
N LEU A 30 -1.48 6.91 -10.82
CA LEU A 30 -1.24 5.53 -11.23
C LEU A 30 -2.05 4.55 -10.36
N GLY A 31 -2.16 4.79 -9.06
CA GLY A 31 -3.02 4.01 -8.15
C GLY A 31 -4.49 3.99 -8.57
N VAL A 32 -5.02 5.12 -9.05
CA VAL A 32 -6.41 5.20 -9.53
C VAL A 32 -6.59 4.41 -10.82
N TRP A 33 -5.62 4.48 -11.75
CA TRP A 33 -5.61 3.65 -12.96
C TRP A 33 -5.54 2.16 -12.63
N ALA A 34 -4.65 1.78 -11.72
CA ALA A 34 -4.47 0.42 -11.23
C ALA A 34 -5.78 -0.12 -10.61
N TRP A 35 -6.47 0.69 -9.80
CA TRP A 35 -7.78 0.32 -9.27
C TRP A 35 -8.84 0.13 -10.37
N GLY A 36 -8.87 1.02 -11.36
CA GLY A 36 -9.74 0.87 -12.54
C GLY A 36 -9.48 -0.44 -13.30
N ALA A 37 -8.22 -0.81 -13.48
CA ALA A 37 -7.82 -2.08 -14.10
C ALA A 37 -8.24 -3.30 -13.27
N ASN A 38 -8.09 -3.25 -11.94
CA ASN A 38 -8.61 -4.28 -11.03
C ASN A 38 -10.11 -4.51 -11.26
N LEU A 39 -10.91 -3.43 -11.15
CA LEU A 39 -12.36 -3.52 -11.34
C LEU A 39 -12.75 -4.03 -12.74
N HIS A 40 -12.02 -3.60 -13.77
CA HIS A 40 -12.33 -3.98 -15.15
C HIS A 40 -12.09 -5.47 -15.36
N TYR A 41 -10.89 -5.94 -15.07
CA TYR A 41 -10.54 -7.33 -15.34
C TYR A 41 -11.31 -8.30 -14.43
N LEU A 42 -11.50 -7.96 -13.15
CA LEU A 42 -12.31 -8.78 -12.24
C LEU A 42 -13.77 -8.90 -12.72
N SER A 43 -14.32 -7.85 -13.34
CA SER A 43 -15.65 -7.93 -13.95
C SER A 43 -15.71 -8.87 -15.17
N ILE A 44 -14.64 -8.94 -15.97
CA ILE A 44 -14.53 -9.84 -17.13
C ILE A 44 -14.55 -11.31 -16.66
N VAL A 45 -13.83 -11.63 -15.59
CA VAL A 45 -13.83 -12.98 -14.97
C VAL A 45 -15.03 -13.21 -14.04
N LYS A 46 -16.06 -12.34 -14.10
CA LYS A 46 -17.33 -12.46 -13.38
C LYS A 46 -17.20 -12.46 -11.84
N ILE A 47 -16.23 -11.71 -11.32
CA ILE A 47 -16.06 -11.43 -9.89
C ILE A 47 -16.68 -10.06 -9.58
N ASN A 48 -17.68 -10.03 -8.70
CA ASN A 48 -18.38 -8.80 -8.34
C ASN A 48 -17.67 -8.09 -7.17
N VAL A 49 -16.65 -7.29 -7.49
CA VAL A 49 -15.91 -6.51 -6.46
C VAL A 49 -16.81 -5.58 -5.66
N PRO A 50 -17.74 -4.80 -6.27
CA PRO A 50 -18.68 -3.97 -5.51
C PRO A 50 -19.44 -4.71 -4.42
N SER A 51 -19.91 -5.95 -4.64
CA SER A 51 -20.61 -6.69 -3.59
C SER A 51 -19.67 -7.09 -2.45
N LEU A 52 -18.46 -7.55 -2.75
CA LEU A 52 -17.46 -7.95 -1.74
C LEU A 52 -17.08 -6.83 -0.79
N ILE A 53 -16.96 -5.60 -1.31
CA ILE A 53 -16.63 -4.42 -0.51
C ILE A 53 -17.86 -3.69 0.03
N GLN A 54 -19.06 -4.25 -0.14
CA GLN A 54 -20.35 -3.64 0.24
C GLN A 54 -20.55 -2.23 -0.33
N TYR A 55 -20.10 -2.03 -1.58
CA TYR A 55 -20.27 -0.78 -2.28
C TYR A 55 -21.75 -0.59 -2.68
N PRO A 56 -22.32 0.63 -2.54
CA PRO A 56 -23.73 0.87 -2.87
C PRO A 56 -24.11 0.43 -4.28
N GLN A 57 -25.24 -0.29 -4.39
CA GLN A 57 -25.78 -0.66 -5.68
C GLN A 57 -26.16 0.59 -6.48
N ARG A 58 -25.98 0.51 -7.80
CA ARG A 58 -26.37 1.58 -8.71
C ARG A 58 -27.88 1.64 -8.82
N ALA A 59 -28.44 2.84 -8.75
CA ALA A 59 -29.88 3.06 -8.84
C ALA A 59 -30.43 2.62 -10.20
N SER A 60 -29.63 2.70 -11.27
CA SER A 60 -30.04 2.23 -12.59
C SER A 60 -28.90 1.49 -13.30
N PRO A 61 -28.69 0.20 -13.00
CA PRO A 61 -27.54 -0.57 -13.52
C PRO A 61 -27.45 -0.67 -15.05
N ARG A 62 -28.58 -0.48 -15.76
CA ARG A 62 -28.63 -0.51 -17.23
C ARG A 62 -28.17 0.80 -17.89
N THR A 63 -28.26 1.92 -17.18
CA THR A 63 -27.95 3.26 -17.71
C THR A 63 -26.73 3.87 -17.06
N ASP A 64 -26.46 3.52 -15.80
CA ASP A 64 -25.27 3.98 -15.08
C ASP A 64 -24.01 3.32 -15.64
N PRO A 65 -22.91 4.08 -15.84
CA PRO A 65 -21.66 3.53 -16.34
C PRO A 65 -21.12 2.47 -15.36
N PRO A 66 -20.47 1.38 -15.83
CA PRO A 66 -19.82 0.42 -14.95
C PRO A 66 -18.83 1.06 -13.96
N HIS A 67 -18.55 0.38 -12.84
CA HIS A 67 -17.62 0.89 -11.82
C HIS A 67 -16.20 1.11 -12.35
N HIS A 68 -15.69 0.19 -13.18
CA HIS A 68 -14.39 0.36 -13.81
C HIS A 68 -14.35 1.59 -14.73
N LEU A 69 -15.40 1.85 -15.51
CA LEU A 69 -15.49 3.03 -16.37
C LEU A 69 -15.54 4.32 -15.54
N SER A 70 -16.23 4.29 -14.39
CA SER A 70 -16.25 5.42 -13.46
C SER A 70 -14.84 5.70 -12.89
N ALA A 71 -14.08 4.65 -12.56
CA ALA A 71 -12.71 4.75 -12.09
C ALA A 71 -11.76 5.27 -13.19
N TYR A 72 -11.87 4.80 -14.43
CA TYR A 72 -11.08 5.31 -15.55
C TYR A 72 -11.39 6.77 -15.89
N ARG A 73 -12.66 7.19 -15.79
CA ARG A 73 -13.03 8.61 -15.93
C ARG A 73 -12.36 9.46 -14.86
N LEU A 74 -12.38 9.03 -13.60
CA LEU A 74 -11.68 9.71 -12.52
C LEU A 74 -10.16 9.77 -12.80
N ALA A 75 -9.56 8.65 -13.17
CA ALA A 75 -8.14 8.58 -13.51
C ALA A 75 -7.77 9.55 -14.65
N THR A 76 -8.61 9.63 -15.68
CA THR A 76 -8.45 10.55 -16.81
C THR A 76 -8.56 12.01 -16.35
N TYR A 77 -9.55 12.35 -15.51
CA TYR A 77 -9.71 13.70 -14.96
C TYR A 77 -8.54 14.14 -14.08
N LEU A 78 -7.81 13.21 -13.46
CA LEU A 78 -6.59 13.50 -12.71
C LEU A 78 -5.35 13.55 -13.64
N THR A 79 -5.29 12.68 -14.65
CA THR A 79 -4.13 12.56 -15.54
C THR A 79 -3.98 13.77 -16.46
N ILE A 80 -5.07 14.27 -17.06
CA ILE A 80 -5.00 15.41 -17.99
C ILE A 80 -4.36 16.64 -17.33
N PRO A 81 -4.85 17.16 -16.18
CA PRO A 81 -4.22 18.31 -15.54
C PRO A 81 -2.80 18.02 -15.05
N LEU A 82 -2.48 16.77 -14.66
CA LEU A 82 -1.11 16.39 -14.29
C LEU A 82 -0.14 16.55 -15.45
N VAL A 83 -0.50 15.97 -16.60
CA VAL A 83 0.32 16.04 -17.82
C VAL A 83 0.48 17.49 -18.26
N LEU A 84 -0.61 18.28 -18.26
CA LEU A 84 -0.53 19.70 -18.59
C LEU A 84 0.37 20.47 -17.61
N SER A 85 0.30 20.19 -16.31
CA SER A 85 1.16 20.81 -15.29
C SER A 85 2.63 20.45 -15.49
N ILE A 86 2.94 19.18 -15.76
CA ILE A 86 4.31 18.72 -16.03
C ILE A 86 4.86 19.35 -17.32
N LEU A 87 4.08 19.37 -18.39
CA LEU A 87 4.49 19.98 -19.66
C LEU A 87 4.73 21.49 -19.51
N LEU A 88 3.86 22.19 -18.77
CA LEU A 88 4.04 23.59 -18.44
C LEU A 88 5.33 23.80 -17.63
N PHE A 89 5.55 22.97 -16.60
CA PHE A 89 6.76 23.04 -15.80
C PHE A 89 8.03 22.82 -16.63
N TRP A 90 8.04 21.87 -17.57
CA TRP A 90 9.17 21.67 -18.47
C TRP A 90 9.38 22.84 -19.43
N ALA A 91 8.29 23.39 -19.96
CA ALA A 91 8.34 24.52 -20.87
C ALA A 91 8.85 25.81 -20.20
N LEU A 92 8.64 25.96 -18.89
CA LEU A 92 9.09 27.13 -18.13
C LEU A 92 10.46 26.94 -17.48
N SER A 93 10.74 25.75 -16.94
CA SER A 93 11.98 25.49 -16.19
C SER A 93 13.18 25.22 -17.10
N HIS A 94 12.97 24.65 -18.30
CA HIS A 94 14.05 24.21 -19.20
C HIS A 94 15.12 23.33 -18.53
N ARG A 95 14.79 22.68 -17.41
CA ARG A 95 15.72 21.94 -16.54
C ARG A 95 16.84 22.82 -15.94
N ASP A 96 16.72 24.14 -15.99
CA ASP A 96 17.60 25.06 -15.29
C ASP A 96 17.35 24.98 -13.77
N PRO A 97 18.37 24.74 -12.92
CA PRO A 97 18.17 24.58 -11.48
C PRO A 97 17.48 25.76 -10.80
N ALA A 98 17.80 26.99 -11.20
CA ALA A 98 17.20 28.18 -10.58
C ALA A 98 15.72 28.30 -10.96
N LEU A 99 15.37 28.02 -12.22
CA LEU A 99 13.97 28.02 -12.66
C LEU A 99 13.17 26.84 -12.08
N VAL A 100 13.79 25.66 -11.91
CA VAL A 100 13.17 24.50 -11.25
C VAL A 100 12.74 24.85 -9.82
N ILE A 101 13.59 25.57 -9.08
CA ILE A 101 13.30 26.06 -7.73
C ILE A 101 12.26 27.19 -7.77
N TYR A 102 12.40 28.14 -8.69
CA TYR A 102 11.48 29.27 -8.82
C TYR A 102 10.04 28.86 -9.12
N TYR A 103 9.84 27.81 -9.93
CA TYR A 103 8.53 27.29 -10.32
C TYR A 103 8.00 26.16 -9.42
N ASP A 104 8.50 26.03 -8.20
CA ASP A 104 8.08 24.96 -7.26
C ASP A 104 6.60 25.02 -6.84
N PHE A 105 5.98 26.18 -6.94
CA PHE A 105 4.56 26.36 -6.71
C PHE A 105 3.69 25.60 -7.72
N LEU A 106 4.17 25.29 -8.93
CA LEU A 106 3.40 24.54 -9.93
C LEU A 106 3.10 23.11 -9.47
N PRO A 107 4.10 22.26 -9.15
CA PRO A 107 3.85 20.91 -8.64
C PRO A 107 3.05 20.91 -7.34
N ILE A 108 3.29 21.87 -6.43
CA ILE A 108 2.51 21.99 -5.19
C ILE A 108 1.06 22.37 -5.46
N THR A 109 0.80 23.31 -6.38
CA THR A 109 -0.56 23.68 -6.78
C THR A 109 -1.29 22.48 -7.36
N TYR A 110 -0.63 21.68 -8.21
CA TYR A 110 -1.24 20.46 -8.73
C TYR A 110 -1.57 19.46 -7.62
N ILE A 111 -0.67 19.23 -6.66
CA ILE A 111 -0.93 18.35 -5.51
C ILE A 111 -2.17 18.84 -4.73
N CYS A 112 -2.26 20.14 -4.45
CA CYS A 112 -3.42 20.74 -3.80
C CYS A 112 -4.71 20.51 -4.61
N LEU A 113 -4.67 20.73 -5.93
CA LEU A 113 -5.80 20.46 -6.83
C LEU A 113 -6.19 18.98 -6.86
N LEU A 114 -5.22 18.07 -6.81
CA LEU A 114 -5.46 16.63 -6.70
C LEU A 114 -6.22 16.31 -5.42
N PHE A 115 -5.77 16.79 -4.26
CA PHE A 115 -6.49 16.58 -2.99
C PHE A 115 -7.88 17.20 -3.00
N LEU A 116 -8.02 18.42 -3.52
CA LEU A 116 -9.32 19.05 -3.71
C LEU A 116 -10.21 18.23 -4.65
N ALA A 117 -9.68 17.61 -5.69
CA ALA A 117 -10.45 16.74 -6.57
C ALA A 117 -10.97 15.49 -5.85
N PHE A 118 -10.28 14.97 -4.84
CA PHE A 118 -10.77 13.88 -4.00
C PHE A 118 -11.80 14.35 -2.96
N LEU A 119 -11.60 15.54 -2.37
CA LEU A 119 -12.45 16.09 -1.31
C LEU A 119 -13.73 16.76 -1.82
N VAL A 120 -13.67 17.43 -2.97
CA VAL A 120 -14.79 18.21 -3.51
C VAL A 120 -15.74 17.28 -4.27
N PRO A 121 -17.03 17.27 -3.91
CA PRO A 121 -18.04 16.46 -4.56
C PRO A 121 -18.43 17.01 -5.95
N LEU A 122 -17.59 16.78 -6.96
CA LEU A 122 -17.96 17.10 -8.34
C LEU A 122 -19.02 16.09 -8.81
N ARG A 123 -20.28 16.55 -8.96
CA ARG A 123 -21.44 15.72 -9.34
C ARG A 123 -21.21 14.86 -10.60
N ARG A 124 -20.35 15.32 -11.51
CA ARG A 124 -20.04 14.65 -12.79
C ARG A 124 -18.88 13.63 -12.71
N ALA A 125 -18.21 13.50 -11.56
CA ALA A 125 -16.99 12.71 -11.42
C ALA A 125 -17.05 11.74 -10.22
N SER A 126 -17.97 10.78 -10.25
CA SER A 126 -18.07 9.67 -9.28
C SER A 126 -18.30 10.10 -7.82
N TYR A 127 -19.32 10.94 -7.59
CA TYR A 127 -19.72 11.46 -6.26
C TYR A 127 -19.83 10.38 -5.17
N SER A 128 -20.67 9.35 -5.40
CA SER A 128 -20.91 8.29 -4.41
C SER A 128 -19.64 7.52 -4.06
N GLY A 129 -18.74 7.31 -5.03
CA GLY A 129 -17.50 6.57 -4.79
C GLY A 129 -16.49 7.35 -3.97
N ARG A 130 -16.39 8.66 -4.17
CA ARG A 130 -15.52 9.53 -3.38
C ARG A 130 -15.98 9.60 -1.93
N LEU A 131 -17.27 9.77 -1.68
CA LEU A 131 -17.80 9.79 -0.31
C LEU A 131 -17.59 8.46 0.42
N HIS A 132 -17.77 7.34 -0.27
CA HIS A 132 -17.51 6.03 0.30
C HIS A 132 -16.01 5.84 0.60
N PHE A 133 -15.14 6.21 -0.34
CA PHE A 133 -13.69 6.19 -0.15
C PHE A 133 -13.25 7.07 1.03
N LEU A 134 -13.73 8.32 1.13
CA LEU A 134 -13.41 9.23 2.22
C LEU A 134 -13.95 8.72 3.57
N SER A 135 -15.14 8.15 3.58
CA SER A 135 -15.71 7.52 4.78
C SER A 135 -14.88 6.33 5.25
N ALA A 136 -14.46 5.46 4.32
CA ALA A 136 -13.58 4.32 4.60
C ALA A 136 -12.20 4.80 5.07
N LEU A 137 -11.59 5.78 4.39
CA LEU A 137 -10.31 6.37 4.76
C LEU A 137 -10.36 6.99 6.16
N LYS A 138 -11.37 7.80 6.45
CA LYS A 138 -11.60 8.38 7.78
C LYS A 138 -11.72 7.30 8.85
N ARG A 139 -12.53 6.26 8.58
CA ARG A 139 -12.76 5.15 9.52
C ARG A 139 -11.45 4.41 9.79
N VAL A 140 -10.74 4.01 8.74
CA VAL A 140 -9.46 3.30 8.81
C VAL A 140 -8.39 4.13 9.55
N SER A 141 -8.28 5.44 9.27
CA SER A 141 -7.25 6.31 9.85
C SER A 141 -7.50 6.71 11.32
N ILE A 142 -8.73 7.12 11.67
CA ILE A 142 -9.04 7.64 13.03
C ILE A 142 -9.28 6.49 14.02
N GLY A 143 -9.67 5.33 13.52
CA GLY A 143 -9.66 4.12 14.30
C GLY A 143 -11.00 3.44 14.52
N GLY A 144 -11.80 3.33 13.46
CA GLY A 144 -12.84 2.33 13.33
C GLY A 144 -12.39 1.17 12.45
N LEU A 145 -13.15 0.08 12.51
CA LEU A 145 -13.16 -0.99 11.53
C LEU A 145 -14.62 -1.37 11.34
N ALA A 146 -15.09 -1.38 10.10
CA ALA A 146 -16.46 -1.80 9.80
C ALA A 146 -16.74 -3.18 10.40
N LEU A 147 -18.00 -3.44 10.76
CA LEU A 147 -18.39 -4.79 11.12
C LEU A 147 -18.18 -5.72 9.91
N PRO A 148 -17.99 -7.02 10.14
CA PRO A 148 -17.77 -8.03 9.10
C PRO A 148 -18.75 -7.91 7.92
N ASN A 149 -20.05 -7.78 8.23
CA ASN A 149 -21.13 -7.62 7.24
C ASN A 149 -21.30 -6.19 6.69
N GLU A 150 -20.48 -5.22 7.10
CA GLU A 150 -20.64 -3.79 6.79
C GLU A 150 -19.47 -3.23 5.96
N GLY A 151 -18.72 -4.10 5.28
CA GLY A 151 -17.61 -3.70 4.41
C GLY A 151 -16.22 -3.79 5.04
N LYS A 152 -16.03 -4.65 6.05
CA LYS A 152 -14.72 -4.96 6.66
C LYS A 152 -13.66 -5.30 5.61
N PHE A 153 -14.01 -6.08 4.59
CA PHE A 153 -13.08 -6.43 3.51
C PHE A 153 -12.57 -5.19 2.75
N GLY A 154 -13.44 -4.23 2.44
CA GLY A 154 -13.06 -2.95 1.82
C GLY A 154 -12.13 -2.11 2.70
N ASP A 155 -12.38 -2.07 4.01
CA ASP A 155 -11.50 -1.38 4.97
C ASP A 155 -10.11 -2.01 5.04
N VAL A 156 -10.05 -3.34 5.09
CA VAL A 156 -8.79 -4.10 5.11
C VAL A 156 -8.03 -3.86 3.81
N LEU A 157 -8.70 -3.94 2.66
CA LEU A 157 -8.14 -3.70 1.35
C LEU A 157 -7.53 -2.30 1.24
N LEU A 158 -8.26 -1.26 1.68
CA LEU A 158 -7.79 0.12 1.69
C LEU A 158 -6.58 0.30 2.62
N ALA A 159 -6.65 -0.24 3.83
CA ALA A 159 -5.58 -0.14 4.80
C ALA A 159 -4.29 -0.83 4.31
N ASP A 160 -4.42 -1.98 3.61
CA ASP A 160 -3.28 -2.66 2.99
C ASP A 160 -2.70 -1.88 1.81
N VAL A 161 -3.53 -1.20 1.02
CA VAL A 161 -3.04 -0.24 0.01
C VAL A 161 -2.25 0.88 0.68
N LEU A 162 -2.71 1.45 1.79
CA LEU A 162 -1.98 2.51 2.51
C LEU A 162 -0.58 2.06 2.95
N THR A 163 -0.37 0.79 3.31
CA THR A 163 0.97 0.28 3.69
C THR A 163 1.99 0.36 2.54
N SER A 164 1.52 0.12 1.31
CA SER A 164 2.34 0.26 0.10
C SER A 164 2.63 1.74 -0.21
N TYR A 165 1.74 2.65 0.21
CA TYR A 165 1.85 4.10 0.05
C TYR A 165 2.63 4.81 1.17
N ALA A 166 3.18 4.09 2.16
CA ALA A 166 3.84 4.70 3.32
C ALA A 166 4.95 5.71 2.97
N LYS A 167 5.81 5.38 1.99
CA LYS A 167 6.87 6.28 1.52
C LYS A 167 6.30 7.47 0.74
N ILE A 168 5.30 7.24 -0.12
CA ILE A 168 4.60 8.31 -0.86
C ILE A 168 3.94 9.31 0.09
N ILE A 169 3.34 8.84 1.19
CA ILE A 169 2.76 9.71 2.24
C ILE A 169 3.86 10.52 2.93
N ALA A 170 5.01 9.92 3.20
CA ALA A 170 6.16 10.63 3.78
C ALA A 170 6.75 11.67 2.81
N ASP A 171 6.83 11.37 1.51
CA ASP A 171 7.34 12.29 0.49
C ASP A 171 6.37 13.42 0.18
N LEU A 172 5.07 13.16 0.30
CA LEU A 172 4.07 14.21 0.31
C LEU A 172 4.30 15.18 1.48
N PHE A 173 4.55 14.64 2.67
CA PHE A 173 4.89 15.46 3.84
C PHE A 173 6.18 16.25 3.62
N VAL A 174 7.26 15.61 3.13
CA VAL A 174 8.53 16.28 2.83
C VAL A 174 8.33 17.41 1.81
N SER A 175 7.56 17.17 0.75
CA SER A 175 7.25 18.17 -0.28
C SER A 175 6.61 19.43 0.32
N PHE A 176 5.58 19.26 1.16
CA PHE A 176 4.94 20.39 1.83
C PHE A 176 5.83 21.04 2.89
N CYS A 177 6.55 20.24 3.67
CA CYS A 177 7.45 20.74 4.70
C CYS A 177 8.52 21.66 4.09
N MET A 178 9.14 21.25 2.99
CA MET A 178 10.14 22.04 2.28
C MET A 178 9.54 23.30 1.65
N PHE A 179 8.32 23.20 1.07
CA PHE A 179 7.61 24.35 0.50
C PHE A 179 7.32 25.45 1.53
N PHE A 180 6.95 25.07 2.76
CA PHE A 180 6.62 26.02 3.82
C PHE A 180 7.82 26.43 4.69
N THR A 181 9.00 25.86 4.46
CA THR A 181 10.22 26.24 5.19
C THR A 181 10.76 27.57 4.62
N PRO A 182 11.13 28.55 5.47
CA PRO A 182 11.77 29.78 5.00
C PRO A 182 13.03 29.47 4.17
N SER A 183 13.09 29.99 2.94
CA SER A 183 14.15 29.70 1.95
C SER A 183 14.21 28.24 1.47
N GLY A 184 13.23 27.42 1.81
CA GLY A 184 13.05 26.07 1.27
C GLY A 184 12.32 26.08 -0.07
N SER A 185 12.35 24.95 -0.77
CA SER A 185 11.63 24.76 -2.02
C SER A 185 11.20 23.30 -2.17
N ALA A 186 9.99 23.05 -2.64
CA ALA A 186 9.47 21.69 -2.82
C ALA A 186 10.17 20.89 -3.93
N THR A 187 10.88 21.59 -4.83
CA THR A 187 11.57 21.01 -5.98
C THR A 187 13.08 20.91 -5.77
N SER A 188 13.59 21.34 -4.61
CA SER A 188 14.98 21.11 -4.25
C SER A 188 15.23 19.65 -3.86
N ARG A 189 16.48 19.29 -3.53
CA ARG A 189 16.83 17.92 -3.14
C ARG A 189 15.98 17.51 -1.92
N PRO A 190 15.26 16.38 -1.95
CA PRO A 190 14.36 15.99 -0.87
C PRO A 190 15.04 15.91 0.51
N ASP A 191 14.66 16.81 1.41
CA ASP A 191 15.14 16.82 2.79
C ASP A 191 14.28 15.91 3.68
N ARG A 192 14.77 14.69 3.90
CA ARG A 192 14.13 13.68 4.76
C ARG A 192 14.30 13.98 6.27
N GLY A 193 14.97 15.07 6.63
CA GLY A 193 15.03 15.64 7.98
C GLY A 193 14.08 16.82 8.18
N CYS A 194 13.35 17.25 7.15
CA CYS A 194 12.43 18.39 7.23
C CYS A 194 11.35 18.14 8.30
N GLY A 195 11.15 19.13 9.18
CA GLY A 195 10.24 19.03 10.32
C GLY A 195 10.81 18.24 11.52
N GLY A 196 12.07 17.83 11.44
CA GLY A 196 12.81 17.17 12.52
C GLY A 196 13.02 15.67 12.30
N GLN A 197 13.92 15.10 13.11
CA GLN A 197 14.45 13.74 12.94
C GLN A 197 13.43 12.59 13.08
N TYR A 198 12.23 12.85 13.58
CA TYR A 198 11.23 11.82 13.88
C TYR A 198 9.98 11.86 13.00
N LEU A 199 9.64 13.00 12.39
CA LEU A 199 8.35 13.14 11.69
C LEU A 199 8.28 12.24 10.45
N VAL A 200 9.32 12.22 9.61
CA VAL A 200 9.35 11.36 8.42
C VAL A 200 9.25 9.86 8.78
N PRO A 201 10.04 9.32 9.72
CA PRO A 201 9.86 7.95 10.21
C PRO A 201 8.46 7.66 10.77
N ILE A 202 7.86 8.60 11.53
CA ILE A 202 6.49 8.46 12.04
C ILE A 202 5.50 8.37 10.88
N MET A 203 5.60 9.24 9.87
CA MET A 203 4.74 9.21 8.68
C MET A 203 4.82 7.88 7.93
N ILE A 204 6.02 7.30 7.83
CA ILE A 204 6.23 5.97 7.24
C ILE A 204 5.60 4.86 8.10
N ALA A 205 5.59 5.00 9.42
CA ALA A 205 5.04 4.01 10.35
C ALA A 205 3.50 4.02 10.44
N ILE A 206 2.84 5.15 10.16
CA ILE A 206 1.39 5.33 10.32
C ILE A 206 0.57 4.23 9.63
N PRO A 207 0.79 3.88 8.34
CA PRO A 207 -0.01 2.84 7.69
C PRO A 207 0.10 1.46 8.35
N SER A 208 1.30 1.05 8.77
CA SER A 208 1.51 -0.21 9.48
C SER A 208 0.87 -0.18 10.88
N LEU A 209 0.89 0.98 11.55
CA LEU A 209 0.22 1.17 12.84
C LEU A 209 -1.30 1.06 12.72
N ILE A 210 -1.88 1.62 11.66
CA ILE A 210 -3.31 1.47 11.37
C ILE A 210 -3.67 -0.02 11.26
N ARG A 211 -2.93 -0.80 10.48
CA ARG A 211 -3.19 -2.24 10.31
C ARG A 211 -2.96 -3.02 11.60
N PHE A 212 -1.88 -2.74 12.32
CA PHE A 212 -1.61 -3.32 13.63
C PHE A 212 -2.81 -3.11 14.57
N ARG A 213 -3.29 -1.86 14.67
CA ARG A 213 -4.43 -1.50 15.51
C ARG A 213 -5.71 -2.23 15.08
N GLN A 214 -6.01 -2.29 13.78
CA GLN A 214 -7.17 -3.02 13.26
C GLN A 214 -7.12 -4.51 13.64
N CYS A 215 -5.94 -5.14 13.52
CA CYS A 215 -5.76 -6.55 13.85
C CYS A 215 -5.92 -6.81 15.36
N ILE A 216 -5.44 -5.91 16.23
CA ILE A 216 -5.65 -6.00 17.67
C ILE A 216 -7.13 -5.84 18.04
N ILE A 217 -7.84 -4.90 17.42
CA ILE A 217 -9.29 -4.72 17.66
C ILE A 217 -10.07 -5.99 17.32
N GLU A 218 -9.76 -6.62 16.19
CA GLU A 218 -10.42 -7.87 15.79
C GLU A 218 -10.08 -9.02 16.74
N TYR A 219 -8.82 -9.16 17.15
CA TYR A 219 -8.43 -10.13 18.17
C TYR A 219 -9.24 -9.95 19.47
N LEU A 220 -9.36 -8.71 19.96
CA LEU A 220 -10.13 -8.40 21.16
C LEU A 220 -11.64 -8.65 20.96
N ARG A 221 -12.17 -8.38 19.76
CA ARG A 221 -13.58 -8.64 19.41
C ARG A 221 -13.89 -10.13 19.46
N VAL A 222 -13.04 -10.97 18.87
CA VAL A 222 -13.18 -12.43 18.90
C VAL A 222 -13.03 -12.96 20.33
N LYS A 223 -12.00 -12.52 21.06
CA LYS A 223 -11.78 -12.92 22.46
C LYS A 223 -12.96 -12.57 23.39
N ASN A 224 -13.61 -11.44 23.13
CA ASN A 224 -14.77 -10.99 23.91
C ASN A 224 -16.10 -11.61 23.43
N SER A 225 -16.12 -12.21 22.23
CA SER A 225 -17.27 -12.98 21.74
C SER A 225 -17.40 -14.25 22.57
N ARG A 226 -18.57 -14.47 23.17
CA ARG A 226 -18.87 -15.68 23.96
C ARG A 226 -19.27 -16.88 23.09
N SER A 227 -19.08 -16.80 21.77
CA SER A 227 -19.43 -17.89 20.86
C SER A 227 -18.38 -18.99 20.94
N SER A 228 -18.81 -20.22 21.19
CA SER A 228 -17.95 -21.41 21.17
C SER A 228 -17.47 -21.78 19.75
N THR A 229 -18.04 -21.16 18.72
CA THR A 229 -17.71 -21.41 17.30
C THR A 229 -16.60 -20.49 16.77
N SER A 230 -16.37 -19.34 17.38
CA SER A 230 -15.28 -18.44 16.99
C SER A 230 -14.02 -18.88 17.74
N GLY A 231 -13.01 -19.42 17.04
CA GLY A 231 -11.74 -19.83 17.65
C GLY A 231 -11.07 -18.69 18.44
N TRP A 232 -9.96 -18.93 19.14
CA TRP A 232 -9.35 -17.95 20.06
C TRP A 232 -8.77 -16.65 19.40
N GLY A 233 -8.92 -16.49 18.08
CA GLY A 233 -8.51 -15.28 17.37
C GLY A 233 -7.01 -15.18 17.08
N GLY A 234 -6.25 -16.27 17.24
CA GLY A 234 -4.78 -16.29 17.07
C GLY A 234 -4.31 -15.76 15.72
N GLN A 235 -5.09 -15.92 14.65
CA GLN A 235 -4.76 -15.38 13.33
C GLN A 235 -4.76 -13.84 13.31
N HIS A 236 -5.67 -13.18 14.03
CA HIS A 236 -5.67 -11.72 14.11
C HIS A 236 -4.41 -11.21 14.82
N LEU A 237 -3.96 -11.91 15.87
CA LEU A 237 -2.71 -11.60 16.54
C LEU A 237 -1.49 -11.86 15.64
N ALA A 238 -1.49 -12.95 14.88
CA ALA A 238 -0.45 -13.22 13.88
C ALA A 238 -0.41 -12.11 12.80
N ASN A 239 -1.57 -11.62 12.35
CA ASN A 239 -1.61 -10.50 11.41
C ASN A 239 -1.10 -9.21 12.04
N ALA A 240 -1.43 -8.95 13.32
CA ALA A 240 -0.88 -7.83 14.06
C ALA A 240 0.65 -7.91 14.13
N LEU A 241 1.19 -9.10 14.43
CA LEU A 241 2.63 -9.36 14.44
C LEU A 241 3.26 -9.09 13.07
N LYS A 242 2.61 -9.49 11.95
CA LYS A 242 3.07 -9.16 10.60
C LYS A 242 3.32 -7.66 10.45
N TYR A 243 2.34 -6.81 10.76
CA TYR A 243 2.51 -5.36 10.59
C TYR A 243 3.46 -4.73 11.61
N SER A 244 3.61 -5.32 12.81
CA SER A 244 4.57 -4.81 13.79
C SER A 244 6.03 -5.05 13.37
N THR A 245 6.31 -6.06 12.54
CA THR A 245 7.67 -6.29 11.99
C THR A 245 8.21 -5.14 11.14
N ALA A 246 7.35 -4.23 10.65
CA ALA A 246 7.79 -3.03 9.94
C ALA A 246 8.43 -1.98 10.87
N PHE A 247 8.06 -1.92 12.16
CA PHE A 247 8.55 -0.87 13.06
C PHE A 247 10.07 -0.97 13.32
N PRO A 248 10.66 -2.14 13.60
CA PRO A 248 12.12 -2.26 13.72
C PRO A 248 12.87 -1.80 12.46
N VAL A 249 12.36 -2.10 11.25
CA VAL A 249 12.96 -1.62 9.99
C VAL A 249 13.01 -0.09 9.95
N ILE A 250 11.90 0.56 10.30
CA ILE A 250 11.77 2.03 10.31
C ILE A 250 12.65 2.65 11.39
N ILE A 251 12.62 2.10 12.61
CA ILE A 251 13.39 2.61 13.76
C ILE A 251 14.89 2.50 13.47
N PHE A 252 15.39 1.35 13.04
CA PHE A 252 16.81 1.19 12.73
C PHE A 252 17.24 2.02 11.52
N SER A 253 16.37 2.23 10.53
CA SER A 253 16.62 3.19 9.44
C SER A 253 16.77 4.62 9.96
N ALA A 254 15.90 5.06 10.86
CA ALA A 254 15.96 6.40 11.44
C ALA A 254 17.20 6.59 12.33
N MET A 255 17.53 5.59 13.17
CA MET A 255 18.72 5.64 14.05
C MET A 255 20.02 5.75 13.27
N GLN A 256 20.16 5.00 12.17
CA GLN A 256 21.34 5.05 11.31
C GLN A 256 21.53 6.44 10.68
N ARG A 257 20.44 7.11 10.26
CA ARG A 257 20.47 8.49 9.74
C ARG A 257 20.84 9.53 10.81
N ASN A 258 20.48 9.30 12.06
CA ASN A 258 20.81 10.21 13.16
C ASN A 258 22.26 10.03 13.67
N LEU A 259 22.79 8.82 13.63
CA LEU A 259 24.19 8.55 14.02
C LEU A 259 25.20 9.07 13.01
N SER A 260 24.86 9.12 11.72
CA SER A 260 25.67 9.85 10.74
C SER A 260 25.72 11.36 11.00
N VAL A 261 24.79 11.90 11.79
CA VAL A 261 24.69 13.34 12.10
C VAL A 261 25.32 13.69 13.46
N ASN A 262 25.27 12.79 14.45
CA ASN A 262 25.84 13.01 15.78
C ASN A 262 26.81 11.86 16.13
N GLU A 263 28.13 12.11 16.07
CA GLU A 263 29.18 11.16 16.48
C GLU A 263 29.20 10.82 17.99
N THR A 264 28.15 11.11 18.75
CA THR A 264 28.21 11.10 20.21
C THR A 264 27.12 10.27 20.88
N SER A 265 27.58 9.45 21.84
CA SER A 265 26.90 8.91 23.04
C SER A 265 26.13 7.59 23.01
N ILE A 266 26.13 6.78 21.94
CA ILE A 266 25.53 5.42 21.98
C ILE A 266 26.61 4.38 21.69
N ASN A 267 26.87 3.45 22.62
CA ASN A 267 27.85 2.35 22.50
C ASN A 267 27.50 1.29 21.42
N ILE A 268 26.65 1.61 20.45
CA ILE A 268 26.24 0.69 19.37
C ILE A 268 26.95 1.13 18.09
N THR A 269 27.77 0.24 17.53
CA THR A 269 28.48 0.50 16.26
C THR A 269 27.51 0.58 15.08
N THR A 270 27.81 1.42 14.07
CA THR A 270 27.04 1.52 12.81
C THR A 270 26.83 0.16 12.16
N THR A 271 27.85 -0.70 12.18
CA THR A 271 27.79 -2.08 11.68
C THR A 271 26.76 -2.94 12.41
N THR A 272 26.62 -2.77 13.73
CA THR A 272 25.64 -3.51 14.52
C THR A 272 24.22 -3.07 14.20
N LEU A 273 23.98 -1.77 14.05
CA LEU A 273 22.67 -1.26 13.62
C LEU A 273 22.29 -1.71 12.22
N TYR A 274 23.23 -1.68 11.28
CA TYR A 274 23.01 -2.19 9.93
C TYR A 274 22.62 -3.68 9.95
N ARG A 275 23.27 -4.50 10.78
CA ARG A 275 22.91 -5.92 10.96
C ARG A 275 21.50 -6.10 11.54
N PHE A 276 21.13 -5.32 12.55
CA PHE A 276 19.77 -5.36 13.11
C PHE A 276 18.72 -4.88 12.11
N TRP A 277 19.04 -3.85 11.32
CA TRP A 277 18.21 -3.40 10.23
C TRP A 277 18.02 -4.52 9.19
N LEU A 278 19.10 -5.15 8.71
CA LEU A 278 19.04 -6.24 7.73
C LEU A 278 18.24 -7.45 8.25
N LEU A 279 18.42 -7.82 9.52
CA LEU A 279 17.62 -8.87 10.16
C LEU A 279 16.13 -8.48 10.21
N SER A 280 15.83 -7.24 10.57
CA SER A 280 14.45 -6.73 10.58
C SER A 280 13.82 -6.75 9.20
N VAL A 281 14.58 -6.37 8.16
CA VAL A 281 14.17 -6.42 6.75
C VAL A 281 13.87 -7.86 6.34
N LEU A 282 14.74 -8.81 6.70
CA LEU A 282 14.56 -10.23 6.38
C LEU A 282 13.29 -10.78 7.03
N ILE A 283 13.11 -10.54 8.34
CA ILE A 283 11.94 -11.00 9.10
C ILE A 283 10.65 -10.39 8.51
N ASN A 284 10.64 -9.07 8.28
CA ASN A 284 9.47 -8.40 7.74
C ASN A 284 9.12 -8.89 6.34
N SER A 285 10.11 -9.01 5.46
CA SER A 285 9.90 -9.44 4.07
C SER A 285 9.40 -10.88 3.99
N LEU A 286 10.06 -11.82 4.70
CA LEU A 286 9.70 -13.24 4.68
C LEU A 286 8.34 -13.50 5.34
N TYR A 287 8.07 -12.88 6.49
CA TYR A 287 6.79 -13.09 7.16
C TYR A 287 5.64 -12.49 6.33
N SER A 288 5.84 -11.31 5.74
CA SER A 288 4.81 -10.72 4.89
C SER A 288 4.59 -11.50 3.60
N PHE A 289 5.65 -12.05 3.00
CA PHE A 289 5.53 -12.95 1.84
C PHE A 289 4.76 -14.23 2.19
N TYR A 290 5.10 -14.87 3.31
CA TYR A 290 4.33 -16.02 3.80
C TYR A 290 2.84 -15.68 3.98
N TRP A 291 2.56 -14.50 4.53
CA TRP A 291 1.19 -14.06 4.75
C TRP A 291 0.43 -13.85 3.44
N ASP A 292 1.06 -13.19 2.46
CA ASP A 292 0.45 -12.94 1.16
C ASP A 292 0.08 -14.25 0.47
N VAL A 293 1.02 -15.20 0.37
CA VAL A 293 0.81 -16.48 -0.31
C VAL A 293 -0.20 -17.36 0.44
N THR A 294 0.00 -17.53 1.75
CA THR A 294 -0.74 -18.55 2.51
C THR A 294 -2.08 -18.04 3.04
N LYS A 295 -2.18 -16.76 3.42
CA LYS A 295 -3.36 -16.23 4.13
C LYS A 295 -4.22 -15.35 3.24
N ASP A 296 -3.60 -14.43 2.50
CA ASP A 296 -4.34 -13.49 1.65
C ASP A 296 -4.74 -14.14 0.31
N TRP A 297 -3.86 -14.95 -0.26
CA TRP A 297 -4.12 -15.71 -1.49
C TRP A 297 -4.51 -17.16 -1.26
N ASP A 298 -4.54 -17.62 -0.01
CA ASP A 298 -5.07 -18.95 0.35
C ASP A 298 -4.45 -20.10 -0.48
N LEU A 299 -3.16 -19.96 -0.82
CA LEU A 299 -2.42 -20.98 -1.58
C LEU A 299 -1.73 -21.94 -0.63
N THR A 300 -1.55 -23.18 -1.08
CA THR A 300 -1.05 -24.27 -0.23
C THR A 300 0.47 -24.47 -0.32
N LEU A 301 1.16 -23.70 -1.16
CA LEU A 301 2.60 -23.81 -1.43
C LEU A 301 3.45 -23.88 -0.14
N LEU A 302 3.15 -23.02 0.83
CA LEU A 302 3.88 -22.87 2.10
C LEU A 302 3.15 -23.54 3.27
N THR A 303 2.25 -24.47 2.98
CA THR A 303 1.42 -25.19 3.95
C THR A 303 1.86 -26.66 3.97
N PRO A 304 2.75 -27.08 4.90
CA PRO A 304 3.34 -28.42 4.87
C PRO A 304 2.31 -29.55 4.88
N SER A 305 1.21 -29.38 5.63
CA SER A 305 0.12 -30.35 5.73
C SER A 305 -0.58 -30.60 4.40
N SER A 306 -0.54 -29.65 3.46
CA SER A 306 -1.23 -29.74 2.17
C SER A 306 -0.40 -30.39 1.07
N LYS A 307 0.85 -30.79 1.33
CA LYS A 307 1.78 -31.36 0.32
C LYS A 307 1.24 -32.59 -0.41
N ASN A 308 0.40 -33.38 0.28
CA ASN A 308 -0.17 -34.62 -0.28
C ASN A 308 -1.56 -34.40 -0.90
N THR A 309 -2.05 -33.16 -0.97
CA THR A 309 -3.35 -32.86 -1.57
C THR A 309 -3.23 -32.71 -3.08
N ALA A 310 -4.26 -33.13 -3.82
CA ALA A 310 -4.27 -33.06 -5.30
C ALA A 310 -4.17 -31.61 -5.84
N SER A 311 -4.50 -30.61 -5.03
CA SER A 311 -4.43 -29.19 -5.39
C SER A 311 -3.08 -28.54 -5.11
N TYR A 312 -2.13 -29.22 -4.45
CA TYR A 312 -0.81 -28.66 -4.17
C TYR A 312 -0.08 -28.28 -5.46
N PRO A 313 0.57 -27.10 -5.55
CA PRO A 313 0.80 -26.08 -4.51
C PRO A 313 -0.21 -24.92 -4.49
N LEU A 314 -1.29 -25.01 -5.26
CA LEU A 314 -2.34 -24.00 -5.35
C LEU A 314 -3.56 -24.44 -4.51
N ARG A 315 -4.73 -23.86 -4.77
CA ARG A 315 -6.00 -24.27 -4.16
C ARG A 315 -6.93 -24.93 -5.19
N PRO A 316 -7.92 -25.74 -4.77
CA PRO A 316 -8.75 -26.51 -5.69
C PRO A 316 -9.55 -25.68 -6.70
N ARG A 317 -9.95 -24.45 -6.32
CA ARG A 317 -10.73 -23.55 -7.16
C ARG A 317 -9.99 -22.25 -7.41
N LEU A 318 -9.75 -21.98 -8.69
CA LEU A 318 -9.10 -20.79 -9.20
C LEU A 318 -10.06 -20.11 -10.18
N TYR A 319 -10.26 -18.80 -10.04
CA TYR A 319 -11.12 -18.01 -10.94
C TYR A 319 -10.32 -17.20 -11.96
N LEU A 320 -9.01 -17.02 -11.78
CA LEU A 320 -8.15 -16.47 -12.83
C LEU A 320 -7.91 -17.53 -13.92
N PRO A 321 -7.80 -17.12 -15.19
CA PRO A 321 -7.94 -18.03 -16.33
C PRO A 321 -6.82 -19.08 -16.45
N THR A 322 -5.63 -18.81 -15.92
CA THR A 322 -4.48 -19.72 -16.05
C THR A 322 -3.68 -19.79 -14.75
N GLN A 323 -3.06 -20.95 -14.49
CA GLN A 323 -2.31 -21.21 -13.25
C GLN A 323 -0.99 -20.43 -13.20
N GLU A 324 -0.41 -20.14 -14.37
CA GLU A 324 0.84 -19.40 -14.53
C GLU A 324 0.75 -18.01 -13.90
N LEU A 325 -0.42 -17.36 -13.94
CA LEU A 325 -0.65 -16.07 -13.30
C LEU A 325 -0.38 -16.11 -11.79
N TYR A 326 -0.72 -17.21 -11.13
CA TYR A 326 -0.49 -17.38 -9.68
C TYR A 326 1.00 -17.56 -9.39
N TYR A 327 1.71 -18.39 -10.16
CA TYR A 327 3.15 -18.60 -9.98
C TYR A 327 3.96 -17.33 -10.28
N ILE A 328 3.59 -16.60 -11.34
CA ILE A 328 4.17 -15.31 -11.68
C ILE A 328 3.92 -14.32 -10.54
N ALA A 329 2.71 -14.27 -9.97
CA ALA A 329 2.41 -13.41 -8.85
C ALA A 329 3.21 -13.75 -7.58
N ILE A 330 3.38 -15.05 -7.27
CA ILE A 330 4.23 -15.51 -6.16
C ILE A 330 5.68 -15.05 -6.36
N LEU A 331 6.25 -15.24 -7.56
CA LEU A 331 7.61 -14.83 -7.85
C LEU A 331 7.79 -13.30 -7.73
N PHE A 332 6.89 -12.53 -8.35
CA PHE A 332 6.98 -11.06 -8.29
C PHE A 332 6.75 -10.52 -6.88
N ASP A 333 5.84 -11.08 -6.09
CA ASP A 333 5.67 -10.64 -4.71
C ASP A 333 6.92 -10.96 -3.89
N PHE A 334 7.50 -12.16 -4.01
CA PHE A 334 8.76 -12.49 -3.34
C PHE A 334 9.88 -11.49 -3.66
N LEU A 335 10.13 -11.21 -4.93
CA LEU A 335 11.20 -10.31 -5.36
C LEU A 335 10.93 -8.86 -4.89
N LEU A 336 9.71 -8.37 -5.08
CA LEU A 336 9.36 -6.99 -4.77
C LEU A 336 9.20 -6.73 -3.26
N ARG A 337 8.91 -7.74 -2.43
CA ARG A 337 8.86 -7.61 -0.96
C ARG A 337 10.16 -7.09 -0.37
N PHE A 338 11.30 -7.51 -0.91
CA PHE A 338 12.61 -7.00 -0.46
C PHE A 338 12.83 -5.53 -0.87
N THR A 339 12.18 -5.06 -1.94
CA THR A 339 12.33 -3.67 -2.41
C THR A 339 11.69 -2.64 -1.48
N TRP A 340 10.61 -3.00 -0.77
CA TRP A 340 9.97 -2.11 0.20
C TRP A 340 10.93 -1.67 1.29
N SER A 341 11.81 -2.56 1.74
CA SER A 341 12.80 -2.24 2.78
C SER A 341 14.00 -1.48 2.23
N LEU A 342 14.43 -1.81 1.01
CA LEU A 342 15.59 -1.16 0.38
C LEU A 342 15.42 0.35 0.30
N LYS A 343 14.24 0.86 -0.06
CA LYS A 343 13.95 2.31 -0.12
C LYS A 343 14.09 3.07 1.21
N LEU A 344 14.16 2.35 2.33
CA LEU A 344 14.38 2.90 3.67
C LEU A 344 15.85 2.84 4.11
N SER A 345 16.73 2.29 3.27
CA SER A 345 18.16 2.20 3.57
C SER A 345 18.79 3.60 3.62
N PRO A 346 19.41 4.00 4.74
CA PRO A 346 20.15 5.26 4.85
C PRO A 346 21.26 5.38 3.81
N HIS A 347 21.87 4.26 3.44
CA HIS A 347 22.95 4.23 2.46
C HIS A 347 22.49 4.63 1.05
N LEU A 348 21.20 4.53 0.74
CA LEU A 348 20.66 5.01 -0.54
C LEU A 348 20.46 6.53 -0.57
N ASP A 349 20.32 7.19 0.59
CA ASP A 349 20.11 8.64 0.67
C ASP A 349 21.41 9.44 0.40
N HIS A 350 22.57 8.81 0.56
CA HIS A 350 23.89 9.44 0.38
C HIS A 350 24.38 9.49 -1.07
N PHE A 351 23.81 8.72 -1.99
CA PHE A 351 24.21 8.72 -3.40
C PHE A 351 23.22 9.55 -4.23
N ALA A 352 23.67 10.72 -4.71
CA ALA A 352 22.84 11.72 -5.41
C ALA A 352 22.14 11.21 -6.69
N ASP A 353 22.63 10.12 -7.31
CA ASP A 353 22.06 9.55 -8.53
C ASP A 353 20.87 8.60 -8.31
N PHE A 354 20.46 8.34 -7.05
CA PHE A 354 19.51 7.26 -6.73
C PHE A 354 18.03 7.67 -6.57
N GLU A 355 17.69 8.96 -6.67
CA GLU A 355 16.30 9.43 -6.57
C GLU A 355 15.38 8.80 -7.64
N SER A 356 15.93 8.50 -8.83
CA SER A 356 15.24 7.74 -9.88
C SER A 356 14.98 6.29 -9.48
N GLY A 357 15.93 5.65 -8.79
CA GLY A 357 15.80 4.32 -8.24
C GLY A 357 14.73 4.25 -7.14
N ILE A 358 14.72 5.22 -6.23
CA ILE A 358 13.68 5.31 -5.18
C ILE A 358 12.30 5.43 -5.81
N PHE A 359 12.13 6.33 -6.79
CA PHE A 359 10.88 6.46 -7.54
C PHE A 359 10.46 5.16 -8.24
N LEU A 360 11.40 4.46 -8.88
CA LEU A 360 11.13 3.16 -9.49
C LEU A 360 10.65 2.13 -8.44
N LEU A 361 11.30 2.08 -7.27
CA LEU A 361 10.88 1.18 -6.19
C LEU A 361 9.48 1.51 -5.66
N GLU A 362 9.10 2.78 -5.62
CA GLU A 362 7.72 3.18 -5.26
C GLU A 362 6.70 2.76 -6.31
N VAL A 363 7.01 2.93 -7.60
CA VAL A 363 6.16 2.45 -8.71
C VAL A 363 6.01 0.93 -8.64
N LEU A 364 7.11 0.20 -8.42
CA LEU A 364 7.09 -1.26 -8.28
C LEU A 364 6.31 -1.72 -7.05
N GLU A 365 6.38 -1.00 -5.93
CA GLU A 365 5.58 -1.32 -4.74
C GLU A 365 4.07 -1.11 -4.98
N VAL A 366 3.69 -0.08 -5.72
CA VAL A 366 2.28 0.12 -6.14
C VAL A 366 1.85 -0.96 -7.14
N ALA A 367 2.71 -1.34 -8.10
CA ALA A 367 2.44 -2.41 -9.04
C ALA A 367 2.27 -3.78 -8.34
N ARG A 368 3.11 -4.08 -7.34
CA ARG A 368 3.00 -5.28 -6.51
C ARG A 368 1.66 -5.32 -5.78
N ARG A 369 1.25 -4.21 -5.13
CA ARG A 369 -0.04 -4.14 -4.45
C ARG A 369 -1.21 -4.24 -5.43
N TRP A 370 -1.11 -3.62 -6.60
CA TRP A 370 -2.10 -3.74 -7.68
C TRP A 370 -2.33 -5.20 -8.09
N MET A 371 -1.24 -5.94 -8.32
CA MET A 371 -1.27 -7.37 -8.60
C MET A 371 -1.90 -8.16 -7.44
N TRP A 372 -1.46 -7.90 -6.20
CA TRP A 372 -1.97 -8.56 -5.00
C TRP A 372 -3.49 -8.43 -4.83
N ILE A 373 -4.09 -7.29 -5.24
CA ILE A 373 -5.54 -7.07 -5.15
C ILE A 373 -6.32 -8.08 -5.99
N PHE A 374 -5.84 -8.44 -7.19
CA PHE A 374 -6.51 -9.45 -8.03
C PHE A 374 -6.68 -10.77 -7.28
N LEU A 375 -5.58 -11.29 -6.73
CA LEU A 375 -5.57 -12.56 -6.02
C LEU A 375 -6.35 -12.45 -4.70
N ARG A 376 -6.18 -11.36 -3.94
CA ARG A 376 -6.91 -11.18 -2.67
C ARG A 376 -8.42 -11.15 -2.87
N VAL A 377 -8.90 -10.39 -3.86
CA VAL A 377 -10.33 -10.27 -4.16
C VAL A 377 -10.90 -11.57 -4.70
N GLU A 378 -10.13 -12.28 -5.53
CA GLU A 378 -10.51 -13.58 -6.06
C GLU A 378 -10.59 -14.66 -4.95
N THR A 379 -9.65 -14.66 -4.00
CA THR A 379 -9.73 -15.48 -2.79
C THR A 379 -11.02 -15.20 -2.00
N GLU A 380 -11.32 -13.93 -1.73
CA GLU A 380 -12.49 -13.55 -0.94
C GLU A 380 -13.80 -13.96 -1.64
N TRP A 381 -13.85 -13.80 -2.97
CA TRP A 381 -14.96 -14.27 -3.79
C TRP A 381 -15.18 -15.78 -3.70
N GLY A 382 -14.09 -16.56 -3.71
CA GLY A 382 -14.15 -18.01 -3.52
C GLY A 382 -14.74 -18.39 -2.17
N ARG A 383 -14.26 -17.74 -1.09
CA ARG A 383 -14.73 -17.96 0.28
C ARG A 383 -16.22 -17.63 0.45
N GLU A 384 -16.71 -16.54 -0.14
CA GLU A 384 -18.15 -16.21 -0.10
C GLU A 384 -19.02 -17.24 -0.84
N LYS A 385 -18.58 -17.71 -2.01
CA LYS A 385 -19.33 -18.72 -2.79
C LYS A 385 -19.41 -20.06 -2.08
N GLU A 386 -18.33 -20.48 -1.44
CA GLU A 386 -18.29 -21.74 -0.68
C GLU A 386 -19.27 -21.72 0.49
N LYS A 387 -19.38 -20.57 1.18
CA LYS A 387 -20.36 -20.36 2.26
C LYS A 387 -21.80 -20.32 1.77
N GLY A 388 -22.05 -19.62 0.66
CA GLY A 388 -23.38 -19.60 0.05
C GLY A 388 -23.87 -21.00 -0.31
N ASN A 389 -22.97 -21.87 -0.78
CA ASN A 389 -23.28 -23.27 -1.07
C ASN A 389 -23.47 -24.11 0.21
N ALA A 390 -22.68 -23.87 1.26
CA ALA A 390 -22.78 -24.60 2.53
C ALA A 390 -24.04 -24.25 3.34
N ASN A 391 -24.48 -22.98 3.31
CA ASN A 391 -25.59 -22.48 4.13
C ASN A 391 -26.94 -22.44 3.38
N GLY A 392 -26.99 -22.81 2.10
CA GLY A 392 -28.22 -22.79 1.28
C GLY A 392 -28.86 -21.40 1.08
N LEU A 393 -28.19 -20.33 1.52
CA LEU A 393 -28.63 -18.93 1.51
C LEU A 393 -27.43 -18.03 1.22
N LEU A 394 -27.63 -16.99 0.39
CA LEU A 394 -26.66 -15.90 0.14
C LEU A 394 -26.50 -15.03 1.40
N GLY A 395 -25.78 -15.54 2.41
CA GLY A 395 -25.45 -14.82 3.65
C GLY A 395 -24.06 -14.17 3.57
N GLY A 396 -23.97 -12.90 3.97
CA GLY A 396 -22.73 -12.10 3.99
C GLY A 396 -21.63 -12.66 4.92
N PRO A 397 -20.42 -12.07 4.87
CA PRO A 397 -19.23 -12.61 5.52
C PRO A 397 -19.34 -12.60 7.06
N GLY A 398 -19.18 -13.78 7.66
CA GLY A 398 -19.16 -13.99 9.10
C GLY A 398 -17.99 -13.27 9.79
N VAL A 399 -18.06 -13.20 11.12
CA VAL A 399 -17.13 -12.39 11.92
C VAL A 399 -15.67 -12.80 11.76
N ASP A 400 -15.46 -14.09 11.54
CA ASP A 400 -14.15 -14.73 11.49
C ASP A 400 -13.59 -14.86 10.05
N ASP A 401 -14.36 -14.44 9.05
CA ASP A 401 -14.23 -14.94 7.68
C ASP A 401 -13.39 -14.10 6.72
N VAL A 402 -13.15 -12.84 7.05
CA VAL A 402 -12.31 -11.96 6.22
C VAL A 402 -10.84 -12.42 6.26
N LEU A 403 -10.49 -13.42 7.08
CA LEU A 403 -9.13 -13.98 7.15
C LEU A 403 -9.04 -15.51 7.34
N LEU A 404 -10.07 -16.23 7.80
CA LEU A 404 -9.98 -17.69 7.92
C LEU A 404 -10.08 -18.38 6.55
N GLY A 405 -8.99 -19.02 6.13
CA GLY A 405 -9.08 -20.24 5.35
C GLY A 405 -9.28 -21.39 6.35
N ASP A 406 -10.34 -22.18 6.17
CA ASP A 406 -10.64 -23.30 7.05
C ASP A 406 -9.45 -24.28 7.06
N TYR A 407 -8.72 -24.29 8.17
CA TYR A 407 -7.91 -25.44 8.54
C TYR A 407 -8.89 -26.42 9.19
N ARG A 408 -9.34 -27.42 8.42
CA ARG A 408 -10.00 -28.60 8.98
C ARG A 408 -8.95 -29.34 9.80
N ASP A 409 -9.10 -29.30 11.11
CA ASP A 409 -8.53 -30.34 11.98
C ASP A 409 -9.31 -31.62 11.66
N GLU A 410 -8.71 -32.49 10.85
CA GLU A 410 -9.12 -33.90 10.76
C GLU A 410 -8.64 -34.61 12.02
N ASP A 411 -9.33 -34.38 13.13
CA ASP A 411 -9.31 -35.28 14.28
C ASP A 411 -10.71 -35.88 14.42
N ASP A 412 -11.06 -36.78 13.51
CA ASP A 412 -11.97 -37.89 13.84
C ASP A 412 -11.90 -38.97 12.76
N TYR A 413 -11.19 -40.07 13.06
CA TYR A 413 -11.58 -41.43 12.67
C TYR A 413 -10.92 -42.45 13.63
N SER A 414 -11.77 -42.95 14.55
CA SER A 414 -11.85 -44.34 15.08
C SER A 414 -10.60 -44.98 15.70
N ASP A 415 -10.61 -45.23 17.02
CA ASP A 415 -11.30 -46.35 17.68
C ASP A 415 -11.53 -46.08 19.18
#